data_AF-A0A9D5U3F7-F1
#
_entry.id   AF-A0A9D5U3F7-F1
#
_cell.length_a   1.000
_cell.length_b   1.000
_cell.length_c   1.000
_cell.angle_alpha   90.00
_cell.angle_beta   90.00
_cell.angle_gamma   90.00
#
_symmetry.space_group_name_H-M   'P 1'
#
loop_
_entity.id
_entity.type
_entity.pdbx_description
1 polymer ?
#
loop_
_entity_poly.entity_id
_entity_poly.type
_entity_poly.pdbx_seq_one_letter_code
_entity_poly.pdbx_strand_id
1 'polypeptide(L)'
;MNTIITGMLFNATPDQVKFLMIDPKRVELKFYSDIPHLLYPVITDTRQAGAALEWLVEEMERRYGLLAKAGCRVLGSYNAKRRAELAAIQANELPPDADFDVLPALLPYIVLVIDELADLMTVARAEVETLIIRLAQMARAVGIHLVMATQRPSVNVITGLIKANFPSRIAFRVASKVDSRTILDENGAEALLGLGDMLFTQPGGEGPIRLQGCLITTSEVEKVVDWCKAQRGVEYMDVDLSVAEEGEGEPSGVDPSAEDDLYREAVDIVMEADAASTSLLQRRLKIGYGRAARLLDLMEREGLIGPPRGSKPREILVGR
;
A
#
# COMPACT_ATOMS: atom_id res chain seq x y z
N MET A 1 4.66 -9.13 -15.77
CA MET A 1 4.71 -8.14 -14.65
C MET A 1 5.97 -7.29 -14.70
N ASN A 2 7.17 -7.90 -14.69
CA ASN A 2 8.45 -7.17 -14.71
C ASN A 2 8.58 -6.10 -15.82
N THR A 3 8.12 -6.38 -17.04
CA THR A 3 8.11 -5.40 -18.14
C THR A 3 7.30 -4.14 -17.82
N ILE A 4 6.18 -4.28 -17.11
CA ILE A 4 5.31 -3.16 -16.73
C ILE A 4 6.00 -2.31 -15.65
N ILE A 5 6.53 -2.95 -14.61
CA ILE A 5 7.24 -2.27 -13.52
C ILE A 5 8.48 -1.56 -14.05
N THR A 6 9.32 -2.29 -14.81
CA THR A 6 10.54 -1.73 -15.41
C THR A 6 10.22 -0.58 -16.34
N GLY A 7 9.18 -0.70 -17.18
CA GLY A 7 8.72 0.39 -18.04
C GLY A 7 8.38 1.65 -17.26
N MET A 8 7.79 1.54 -16.07
CA MET A 8 7.56 2.69 -15.18
C MET A 8 8.87 3.24 -14.59
N LEU A 9 9.78 2.37 -14.13
CA LEU A 9 11.08 2.80 -13.58
C LEU A 9 11.93 3.59 -14.60
N PHE A 10 11.83 3.26 -15.88
CA PHE A 10 12.50 4.01 -16.96
C PHE A 10 11.92 5.40 -17.22
N ASN A 11 10.65 5.62 -16.88
CA ASN A 11 9.91 6.81 -17.30
C ASN A 11 9.43 7.70 -16.14
N ALA A 12 9.56 7.25 -14.89
CA ALA A 12 9.06 7.96 -13.73
C ALA A 12 10.07 7.98 -12.58
N THR A 13 10.22 9.16 -11.98
CA THR A 13 10.98 9.35 -10.74
C THR A 13 10.19 8.86 -9.52
N PRO A 14 10.85 8.59 -8.38
CA PRO A 14 10.19 8.22 -7.12
C PRO A 14 9.15 9.24 -6.64
N ASP A 15 9.32 10.52 -6.98
CA ASP A 15 8.39 11.60 -6.59
C ASP A 15 7.15 11.65 -7.51
N GLN A 16 7.20 10.96 -8.66
CA GLN A 16 6.08 10.87 -9.60
C GLN A 16 5.30 9.57 -9.44
N VAL A 17 5.96 8.45 -9.20
CA VAL A 17 5.35 7.13 -9.06
C VAL A 17 5.93 6.42 -7.85
N LYS A 18 5.04 5.87 -7.03
CA LYS A 18 5.34 5.06 -5.87
C LYS A 18 4.65 3.70 -5.98
N PHE A 19 5.31 2.65 -5.51
CA PHE A 19 4.81 1.28 -5.53
C PHE A 19 4.47 0.79 -4.12
N LEU A 20 3.37 0.04 -4.04
CA LEU A 20 3.11 -0.88 -2.94
C LEU A 20 3.07 -2.29 -3.53
N MET A 21 3.92 -3.19 -3.05
CA MET A 21 4.12 -4.51 -3.67
C MET A 21 3.75 -5.62 -2.68
N ILE A 22 2.93 -6.56 -3.13
CA ILE A 22 2.49 -7.73 -2.38
C ILE A 22 2.92 -8.99 -3.14
N ASP A 23 3.84 -9.75 -2.54
CA ASP A 23 4.40 -11.00 -3.07
C ASP A 23 4.47 -12.05 -1.95
N PRO A 24 3.37 -12.80 -1.73
CA PRO A 24 3.32 -13.84 -0.70
C PRO A 24 4.33 -14.97 -0.94
N LYS A 25 4.75 -15.20 -2.18
CA LYS A 25 5.64 -16.30 -2.56
C LYS A 25 7.12 -15.92 -2.47
N ARG A 26 7.45 -14.63 -2.41
CA ARG A 26 8.82 -14.07 -2.32
C ARG A 26 9.69 -14.39 -3.54
N VAL A 27 9.07 -14.59 -4.70
CA VAL A 27 9.78 -15.05 -5.91
C VAL A 27 9.96 -13.90 -6.90
N GLU A 28 8.89 -13.15 -7.19
CA GLU A 28 8.85 -12.27 -8.36
C GLU A 28 9.12 -10.80 -8.03
N LEU A 29 8.66 -10.30 -6.87
CA LEU A 29 8.78 -8.87 -6.53
C LEU A 29 9.95 -8.56 -5.60
N LYS A 30 10.57 -9.58 -5.00
CA LYS A 30 11.72 -9.40 -4.09
C LYS A 30 12.90 -8.69 -4.75
N PHE A 31 13.08 -8.81 -6.07
CA PHE A 31 14.12 -8.08 -6.80
C PHE A 31 14.00 -6.56 -6.62
N TYR A 32 12.79 -6.04 -6.44
CA TYR A 32 12.53 -4.61 -6.30
C TYR A 32 12.69 -4.10 -4.86
N SER A 33 13.08 -4.92 -3.88
CA SER A 33 13.31 -4.46 -2.51
C SER A 33 14.26 -3.26 -2.48
N ASP A 34 13.96 -2.25 -1.66
CA ASP A 34 14.77 -1.04 -1.45
C ASP A 34 14.94 -0.10 -2.64
N ILE A 35 14.17 -0.26 -3.73
CA ILE A 35 14.11 0.82 -4.73
C ILE A 35 13.46 2.07 -4.12
N PRO A 36 13.90 3.28 -4.49
CA PRO A 36 13.35 4.51 -3.93
C PRO A 36 11.87 4.73 -4.25
N HIS A 37 11.32 4.02 -5.24
CA HIS A 37 9.90 4.04 -5.58
C HIS A 37 9.01 3.27 -4.61
N LEU A 38 9.54 2.40 -3.73
CA LEU A 38 8.69 1.68 -2.78
C LEU A 38 8.16 2.60 -1.68
N LEU A 39 6.88 2.43 -1.33
CA LEU A 39 6.26 3.06 -0.15
C LEU A 39 6.56 2.27 1.12
N TYR A 40 6.59 0.95 1.02
CA TYR A 40 6.78 0.03 2.13
C TYR A 40 7.60 -1.17 1.64
N PRO A 41 8.33 -1.89 2.51
CA PRO A 41 8.97 -3.13 2.12
C PRO A 41 8.01 -4.10 1.42
N VAL A 42 8.52 -4.92 0.51
CA VAL A 42 7.68 -5.89 -0.21
C VAL A 42 6.92 -6.76 0.80
N ILE A 43 5.60 -6.73 0.73
CA ILE A 43 4.72 -7.39 1.68
C ILE A 43 4.64 -8.87 1.32
N THR A 44 5.05 -9.72 2.24
CA THR A 44 5.07 -11.18 2.05
C THR A 44 4.04 -11.90 2.91
N ASP A 45 3.56 -11.25 3.97
CA ASP A 45 2.54 -11.81 4.85
C ASP A 45 1.14 -11.39 4.33
N THR A 46 0.25 -12.38 4.20
CA THR A 46 -1.09 -12.17 3.65
C THR A 46 -2.03 -11.40 4.59
N ARG A 47 -1.76 -11.39 5.90
CA ARG A 47 -2.51 -10.57 6.86
C ARG A 47 -2.05 -9.12 6.80
N GLN A 48 -0.74 -8.88 6.71
CA GLN A 48 -0.18 -7.54 6.45
C GLN A 48 -0.69 -6.94 5.13
N ALA A 49 -0.96 -7.78 4.12
CA ALA A 49 -1.56 -7.36 2.86
C ALA A 49 -2.98 -6.76 3.04
N GLY A 50 -3.78 -7.28 3.98
CA GLY A 50 -5.08 -6.69 4.33
C GLY A 50 -4.94 -5.28 4.87
N ALA A 51 -4.12 -5.11 5.92
CA ALA A 51 -3.82 -3.80 6.50
C ALA A 51 -3.25 -2.81 5.46
N ALA A 52 -2.44 -3.28 4.51
CA ALA A 52 -1.91 -2.45 3.44
C ALA A 52 -2.98 -1.96 2.46
N LEU A 53 -3.98 -2.80 2.16
CA LEU A 53 -5.15 -2.42 1.36
C LEU A 53 -6.03 -1.41 2.11
N GLU A 54 -6.24 -1.59 3.41
CA GLU A 54 -6.95 -0.63 4.26
C GLU A 54 -6.26 0.72 4.26
N TRP A 55 -4.94 0.75 4.49
CA TRP A 55 -4.15 1.97 4.42
C TRP A 55 -4.27 2.66 3.06
N LEU A 56 -4.27 1.91 1.95
CA LEU A 56 -4.49 2.48 0.62
C LEU A 56 -5.88 3.13 0.48
N VAL A 57 -6.90 2.57 1.11
CA VAL A 57 -8.24 3.16 1.14
C VAL A 57 -8.24 4.44 1.96
N GLU A 58 -7.56 4.48 3.10
CA GLU A 58 -7.40 5.71 3.89
C GLU A 58 -6.63 6.79 3.14
N GLU A 59 -5.54 6.43 2.46
CA GLU A 59 -4.78 7.36 1.61
C GLU A 59 -5.63 7.86 0.43
N MET A 60 -6.47 7.00 -0.15
CA MET A 60 -7.44 7.39 -1.18
C MET A 60 -8.40 8.47 -0.64
N GLU A 61 -8.97 8.28 0.54
CA GLU A 61 -9.86 9.25 1.19
C GLU A 61 -9.15 10.55 1.55
N ARG A 62 -7.93 10.46 2.10
CA ARG A 62 -7.09 11.62 2.41
C ARG A 62 -6.84 12.45 1.15
N ARG A 63 -6.49 11.81 0.04
CA ARG A 63 -6.27 12.48 -1.25
C ARG A 63 -7.54 13.14 -1.77
N TYR A 64 -8.70 12.53 -1.63
CA TYR A 64 -9.97 13.20 -1.96
C TYR A 64 -10.17 14.49 -1.16
N GLY A 65 -9.87 14.47 0.13
CA GLY A 65 -9.89 15.66 0.98
C GLY A 65 -8.93 16.76 0.49
N LEU A 66 -7.70 16.38 0.11
CA LEU A 66 -6.71 17.31 -0.45
C LEU A 66 -7.15 17.90 -1.79
N LEU A 67 -7.65 17.06 -2.69
CA LEU A 67 -8.16 17.46 -4.00
C LEU A 67 -9.33 18.45 -3.84
N ALA A 68 -10.27 18.16 -2.95
CA ALA A 68 -11.41 19.03 -2.66
C ALA A 68 -10.95 20.40 -2.12
N LYS A 69 -10.03 20.43 -1.14
CA LYS A 69 -9.44 21.66 -0.61
C LYS A 69 -8.72 22.49 -1.70
N ALA A 70 -8.04 21.82 -2.63
CA ALA A 70 -7.36 22.46 -3.75
C ALA A 70 -8.29 22.86 -4.90
N GLY A 71 -9.59 22.53 -4.84
CA GLY A 71 -10.57 22.75 -5.92
C GLY A 71 -10.34 21.87 -7.16
N CYS A 72 -9.67 20.74 -7.00
CA CYS A 72 -9.28 19.82 -8.07
C CYS A 72 -10.15 18.57 -8.07
N ARG A 73 -10.46 18.02 -9.26
CA ARG A 73 -11.23 16.77 -9.40
C ARG A 73 -10.36 15.53 -9.59
N VAL A 74 -9.14 15.70 -10.11
CA VAL A 74 -8.22 14.61 -10.40
C VAL A 74 -6.78 14.96 -10.01
N LEU A 75 -5.96 13.94 -9.72
CA LEU A 75 -4.57 14.11 -9.29
C LEU A 75 -3.73 14.88 -10.31
N GLY A 76 -3.96 14.63 -11.60
CA GLY A 76 -3.25 15.34 -12.67
C GLY A 76 -3.46 16.85 -12.63
N SER A 77 -4.70 17.32 -12.39
CA SER A 77 -4.98 18.75 -12.27
C SER A 77 -4.41 19.34 -10.98
N TYR A 78 -4.46 18.57 -9.89
CA TYR A 78 -3.80 18.94 -8.63
C TYR A 78 -2.30 19.17 -8.82
N ASN A 79 -1.58 18.19 -9.36
CA ASN A 79 -0.14 18.28 -9.56
C ASN A 79 0.24 19.37 -10.58
N ALA A 80 -0.56 19.59 -11.62
CA ALA A 80 -0.33 20.68 -12.57
C ALA A 80 -0.46 22.06 -11.90
N LYS A 81 -1.51 22.26 -11.10
CA LYS A 81 -1.73 23.49 -10.33
C LYS A 81 -0.57 23.75 -9.37
N ARG A 82 -0.22 22.75 -8.55
CA ARG A 82 0.88 22.90 -7.57
C ARG A 82 2.24 23.14 -8.23
N ARG A 83 2.51 22.54 -9.40
CA ARG A 83 3.74 22.81 -10.15
C ARG A 83 3.82 24.25 -10.64
N ALA A 84 2.71 24.82 -11.11
CA ALA A 84 2.65 26.23 -11.51
C ALA A 84 2.89 27.16 -10.30
N GLU A 85 2.28 26.86 -9.15
CA GLU A 85 2.48 27.62 -7.91
C GLU A 85 3.94 27.57 -7.43
N LEU A 86 4.56 26.39 -7.44
CA LEU A 86 5.98 26.22 -7.10
C LEU A 86 6.90 27.01 -8.04
N ALA A 87 6.62 26.99 -9.34
CA ALA A 87 7.40 27.75 -10.32
C ALA A 87 7.26 29.27 -10.11
N ALA A 88 6.07 29.75 -9.81
CA ALA A 88 5.82 31.16 -9.51
C ALA A 88 6.51 31.62 -8.21
N ILE A 89 6.57 30.76 -7.18
CA ILE A 89 7.35 31.03 -5.96
C ILE A 89 8.84 31.11 -6.27
N GLN A 90 9.37 30.18 -7.07
CA GLN A 90 10.78 30.22 -7.49
C GLN A 90 11.10 31.47 -8.32
N ALA A 91 10.14 31.96 -9.10
CA ALA A 91 10.24 33.21 -9.85
C ALA A 91 9.99 34.47 -8.99
N ASN A 92 9.72 34.32 -7.69
CA ASN A 92 9.39 35.38 -6.75
C ASN A 92 8.13 36.19 -7.14
N GLU A 93 7.22 35.55 -7.89
CA GLU A 93 5.92 36.10 -8.33
C GLU A 93 4.81 35.82 -7.32
N LEU A 94 4.98 34.79 -6.49
CA LEU A 94 4.13 34.49 -5.34
C LEU A 94 4.95 34.43 -4.05
N PRO A 95 4.40 34.89 -2.92
CA PRO A 95 5.03 34.68 -1.62
C PRO A 95 5.11 33.18 -1.28
N PRO A 96 6.15 32.72 -0.57
CA PRO A 96 6.32 31.31 -0.18
C PRO A 96 5.15 30.76 0.67
N ASP A 97 4.43 31.64 1.34
CA ASP A 97 3.48 31.32 2.41
C ASP A 97 2.05 31.00 1.91
N ALA A 98 1.84 30.87 0.60
CA ALA A 98 0.50 31.02 0.04
C ALA A 98 -0.48 29.86 0.32
N ASP A 99 -0.05 28.65 0.69
CA ASP A 99 -0.92 27.51 1.08
C ASP A 99 -0.13 26.20 1.36
N PHE A 100 1.21 26.26 1.44
CA PHE A 100 2.08 25.06 1.53
C PHE A 100 1.99 24.33 2.88
N ASP A 101 1.64 25.03 3.95
CA ASP A 101 1.50 24.43 5.28
C ASP A 101 0.26 23.54 5.40
N VAL A 102 -0.71 23.67 4.49
CA VAL A 102 -1.98 22.90 4.50
C VAL A 102 -2.03 21.83 3.41
N LEU A 103 -1.37 22.06 2.27
CA LEU A 103 -1.45 21.19 1.09
C LEU A 103 -0.06 20.71 0.64
N PRO A 104 0.16 19.39 0.48
CA PRO A 104 1.42 18.85 -0.02
C PRO A 104 1.84 19.46 -1.35
N ALA A 105 3.15 19.60 -1.56
CA ALA A 105 3.72 20.17 -2.80
C ALA A 105 3.30 19.39 -4.04
N LEU A 106 3.56 18.07 -4.09
CA LEU A 106 3.11 17.18 -5.14
C LEU A 106 2.67 15.86 -4.53
N LEU A 107 1.80 15.13 -5.23
CA LEU A 107 1.37 13.81 -4.84
C LEU A 107 1.79 12.79 -5.92
N PRO A 108 2.55 11.74 -5.58
CA PRO A 108 2.91 10.71 -6.55
C PRO A 108 1.69 9.87 -6.92
N TYR A 109 1.66 9.33 -8.13
CA TYR A 109 0.79 8.21 -8.44
C TYR A 109 1.21 6.99 -7.62
N ILE A 110 0.24 6.24 -7.09
CA ILE A 110 0.52 4.99 -6.38
C ILE A 110 0.09 3.83 -7.25
N VAL A 111 0.96 2.85 -7.42
CA VAL A 111 0.66 1.60 -8.11
C VAL A 111 0.76 0.45 -7.12
N LEU A 112 -0.38 -0.13 -6.78
CA LEU A 112 -0.45 -1.38 -6.04
C LEU A 112 -0.19 -2.54 -7.01
N VAL A 113 0.78 -3.38 -6.69
CA VAL A 113 1.12 -4.58 -7.45
C VAL A 113 0.92 -5.81 -6.57
N ILE A 114 0.07 -6.73 -7.00
CA ILE A 114 -0.18 -8.02 -6.34
C ILE A 114 0.24 -9.13 -7.29
N ASP A 115 1.26 -9.92 -6.93
CA ASP A 115 1.77 -11.00 -7.79
C ASP A 115 0.81 -12.19 -7.89
N GLU A 116 0.19 -12.58 -6.76
CA GLU A 116 -0.75 -13.68 -6.70
C GLU A 116 -1.97 -13.30 -5.85
N LEU A 117 -3.02 -12.80 -6.52
CA LEU A 117 -4.28 -12.46 -5.86
C LEU A 117 -4.91 -13.68 -5.16
N ALA A 118 -4.75 -14.88 -5.72
CA ALA A 118 -5.34 -16.10 -5.16
C ALA A 118 -4.89 -16.36 -3.73
N ASP A 119 -3.63 -16.04 -3.40
CA ASP A 119 -3.08 -16.29 -2.06
C ASP A 119 -3.76 -15.38 -1.02
N LEU A 120 -4.03 -14.11 -1.38
CA LEU A 120 -4.79 -13.19 -0.51
C LEU A 120 -6.24 -13.64 -0.31
N MET A 121 -6.87 -14.14 -1.37
CA MET A 121 -8.25 -14.61 -1.31
C MET A 121 -8.44 -15.87 -0.45
N THR A 122 -7.37 -16.61 -0.14
CA THR A 122 -7.48 -17.80 0.74
C THR A 122 -7.53 -17.46 2.23
N VAL A 123 -6.97 -16.32 2.63
CA VAL A 123 -6.84 -15.96 4.06
C VAL A 123 -7.99 -15.09 4.53
N ALA A 124 -8.34 -14.05 3.76
CA ALA A 124 -9.38 -13.09 4.14
C ALA A 124 -10.20 -12.64 2.92
N ARG A 125 -10.84 -13.60 2.22
CA ARG A 125 -11.57 -13.33 0.95
C ARG A 125 -12.47 -12.10 1.03
N ALA A 126 -13.41 -12.09 1.98
CA ALA A 126 -14.48 -11.10 2.02
C ALA A 126 -13.95 -9.68 2.23
N GLU A 127 -12.95 -9.54 3.10
CA GLU A 127 -12.29 -8.28 3.43
C GLU A 127 -11.45 -7.79 2.23
N VAL A 128 -10.54 -8.63 1.73
CA VAL A 128 -9.64 -8.31 0.61
C VAL A 128 -10.45 -7.94 -0.64
N GLU A 129 -11.49 -8.71 -0.96
CA GLU A 129 -12.34 -8.43 -2.12
C GLU A 129 -13.05 -7.08 -1.99
N THR A 130 -13.59 -6.78 -0.80
CA THR A 130 -14.28 -5.51 -0.53
C THR A 130 -13.34 -4.32 -0.70
N LEU A 131 -12.13 -4.40 -0.15
CA LEU A 131 -11.13 -3.33 -0.26
C LEU A 131 -10.67 -3.12 -1.71
N ILE A 132 -10.40 -4.21 -2.43
CA ILE A 132 -10.01 -4.16 -3.86
C ILE A 132 -11.11 -3.52 -4.70
N ILE A 133 -12.37 -3.91 -4.50
CA ILE A 133 -13.51 -3.32 -5.22
C ILE A 133 -13.62 -1.83 -4.93
N ARG A 134 -13.52 -1.43 -3.66
CA ARG A 134 -13.59 -0.03 -3.24
C ARG A 134 -12.51 0.81 -3.91
N LEU A 135 -11.27 0.33 -3.92
CA LEU A 135 -10.16 0.97 -4.62
C LEU A 135 -10.42 1.04 -6.13
N ALA A 136 -10.82 -0.06 -6.77
CA ALA A 136 -11.05 -0.09 -8.20
C ALA A 136 -12.14 0.91 -8.66
N GLN A 137 -13.15 1.15 -7.81
CA GLN A 137 -14.25 2.08 -8.10
C GLN A 137 -13.86 3.55 -7.98
N MET A 138 -13.06 3.91 -6.97
CA MET A 138 -12.87 5.31 -6.58
C MET A 138 -11.44 5.82 -6.80
N ALA A 139 -10.44 4.95 -6.84
CA ALA A 139 -9.06 5.39 -6.69
C ALA A 139 -8.46 6.05 -7.95
N ARG A 140 -9.10 5.90 -9.13
CA ARG A 140 -8.67 6.49 -10.41
C ARG A 140 -8.45 8.01 -10.32
N ALA A 141 -9.38 8.73 -9.70
CA ALA A 141 -9.33 10.19 -9.66
C ALA A 141 -8.16 10.70 -8.80
N VAL A 142 -7.83 9.98 -7.73
CA VAL A 142 -6.75 10.33 -6.79
C VAL A 142 -5.40 9.73 -7.18
N GLY A 143 -5.32 9.08 -8.35
CA GLY A 143 -4.09 8.55 -8.95
C GLY A 143 -3.53 7.32 -8.23
N ILE A 144 -4.40 6.46 -7.74
CA ILE A 144 -4.04 5.13 -7.24
C ILE A 144 -4.52 4.10 -8.27
N HIS A 145 -3.63 3.18 -8.66
CA HIS A 145 -3.84 2.20 -9.72
C HIS A 145 -3.48 0.80 -9.24
N LEU A 146 -4.22 -0.20 -9.69
CA LEU A 146 -4.07 -1.59 -9.25
C LEU A 146 -3.61 -2.45 -10.43
N VAL A 147 -2.55 -3.22 -10.21
CA VAL A 147 -2.06 -4.27 -11.10
C VAL A 147 -2.09 -5.57 -10.31
N MET A 148 -2.99 -6.48 -10.69
CA MET A 148 -3.16 -7.76 -10.01
C MET A 148 -2.87 -8.89 -10.99
N ALA A 149 -2.04 -9.83 -10.56
CA ALA A 149 -1.74 -11.05 -11.28
C ALA A 149 -2.27 -12.26 -10.50
N THR A 150 -2.51 -13.35 -11.22
CA THR A 150 -2.79 -14.65 -10.63
C THR A 150 -2.45 -15.75 -11.62
N GLN A 151 -1.95 -16.88 -11.11
CA GLN A 151 -1.78 -18.10 -11.90
C GLN A 151 -2.98 -19.04 -11.77
N ARG A 152 -3.96 -18.70 -10.93
CA ARG A 152 -5.14 -19.52 -10.64
C ARG A 152 -6.41 -18.84 -11.16
N PRO A 153 -6.67 -18.87 -12.48
CA PRO A 153 -7.81 -18.18 -13.11
C PRO A 153 -9.14 -18.91 -12.86
N SER A 154 -9.50 -19.05 -11.58
CA SER A 154 -10.76 -19.66 -11.14
C SER A 154 -11.79 -18.60 -10.79
N VAL A 155 -13.08 -18.94 -10.90
CA VAL A 155 -14.20 -18.06 -10.51
C VAL A 155 -14.14 -17.66 -9.04
N ASN A 156 -13.45 -18.47 -8.24
CA ASN A 156 -13.18 -18.22 -6.83
C ASN A 156 -12.14 -17.12 -6.57
N VAL A 157 -11.27 -16.84 -7.54
CA VAL A 157 -10.25 -15.79 -7.44
C VAL A 157 -10.68 -14.57 -8.25
N ILE A 158 -11.13 -14.81 -9.49
CA ILE A 158 -11.61 -13.79 -10.41
C ILE A 158 -13.14 -13.81 -10.37
N THR A 159 -13.70 -13.25 -9.30
CA THR A 159 -15.15 -13.21 -9.09
C THR A 159 -15.83 -12.26 -10.08
N GLY A 160 -17.16 -12.32 -10.16
CA GLY A 160 -17.94 -11.36 -10.96
C GLY A 160 -17.74 -9.91 -10.51
N LEU A 161 -17.57 -9.67 -9.21
CA LEU A 161 -17.35 -8.33 -8.67
C LEU A 161 -15.97 -7.78 -9.05
N ILE A 162 -14.93 -8.63 -9.01
CA ILE A 162 -13.60 -8.26 -9.52
C ILE A 162 -13.70 -7.94 -11.01
N LYS A 163 -14.33 -8.79 -11.82
CA LYS A 163 -14.48 -8.53 -13.27
C LYS A 163 -15.21 -7.23 -13.57
N ALA A 164 -16.26 -6.91 -12.81
CA ALA A 164 -17.06 -5.69 -13.02
C ALA A 164 -16.25 -4.39 -12.82
N ASN A 165 -15.20 -4.42 -11.98
CA ASN A 165 -14.41 -3.24 -11.64
C ASN A 165 -13.03 -3.19 -12.32
N PHE A 166 -12.62 -4.28 -12.99
CA PHE A 166 -11.36 -4.37 -13.75
C PHE A 166 -11.65 -4.60 -15.23
N PRO A 167 -11.98 -3.55 -16.00
CA PRO A 167 -12.34 -3.68 -17.42
C PRO A 167 -11.13 -3.93 -18.33
N SER A 168 -9.91 -3.61 -17.88
CA SER A 168 -8.69 -3.89 -18.62
C SER A 168 -8.08 -5.20 -18.14
N ARG A 169 -7.86 -6.16 -19.05
CA ARG A 169 -7.42 -7.51 -18.69
C ARG A 169 -6.38 -8.04 -19.66
N ILE A 170 -5.41 -8.77 -19.14
CA ILE A 170 -4.40 -9.48 -19.93
C ILE A 170 -4.50 -10.96 -19.57
N ALA A 171 -4.61 -11.82 -20.58
CA ALA A 171 -4.49 -13.25 -20.42
C ALA A 171 -3.28 -13.75 -21.21
N PHE A 172 -2.33 -14.38 -20.52
CA PHE A 172 -1.34 -15.25 -21.15
C PHE A 172 -1.96 -16.62 -21.41
N ARG A 173 -1.17 -17.52 -21.99
CA ARG A 173 -1.60 -18.91 -22.23
C ARG A 173 -2.16 -19.55 -20.96
N VAL A 174 -3.38 -20.07 -21.05
CA VAL A 174 -4.06 -20.83 -19.99
C VAL A 174 -4.29 -22.29 -20.39
N ALA A 175 -4.65 -23.13 -19.43
CA ALA A 175 -4.82 -24.56 -19.66
C ALA A 175 -6.11 -24.91 -20.41
N SER A 176 -7.18 -24.13 -20.22
CA SER A 176 -8.50 -24.47 -20.75
C SER A 176 -9.33 -23.27 -21.22
N LYS A 177 -10.36 -23.56 -22.04
CA LYS A 177 -11.38 -22.58 -22.45
C LYS A 177 -12.12 -21.97 -21.25
N VAL A 178 -12.29 -22.75 -20.18
CA VAL A 178 -12.97 -22.28 -18.95
C VAL A 178 -12.14 -21.20 -18.26
N ASP A 179 -10.82 -21.40 -18.19
CA ASP A 179 -9.88 -20.41 -17.63
C ASP A 179 -9.85 -19.15 -18.50
N SER A 180 -9.84 -19.31 -19.83
CA SER A 180 -9.90 -18.16 -20.76
C SER A 180 -11.15 -17.31 -20.51
N ARG A 181 -12.32 -17.94 -20.42
CA ARG A 181 -13.59 -17.23 -20.11
C ARG A 181 -13.60 -16.62 -18.73
N THR A 182 -12.91 -17.24 -17.77
CA THR A 182 -12.83 -16.70 -16.42
C THR A 182 -12.07 -15.38 -16.39
N ILE A 183 -11.04 -15.21 -17.23
CA ILE A 183 -10.28 -13.96 -17.33
C ILE A 183 -10.92 -12.97 -18.30
N LEU A 184 -11.22 -13.41 -19.53
CA LEU A 184 -11.56 -12.53 -20.67
C LEU A 184 -13.07 -12.46 -20.97
N ASP A 185 -13.88 -13.29 -20.33
CA ASP A 185 -15.28 -13.57 -20.72
C ASP A 185 -15.43 -14.24 -22.12
N GLU A 186 -14.30 -14.55 -22.78
CA GLU A 186 -14.22 -15.16 -24.11
C GLU A 186 -13.21 -16.32 -24.18
N ASN A 187 -13.30 -17.14 -25.23
CA ASN A 187 -12.26 -18.14 -25.54
C ASN A 187 -11.10 -17.48 -26.28
N GLY A 188 -9.92 -18.10 -26.26
CA GLY A 188 -8.78 -17.73 -27.09
C GLY A 188 -7.45 -17.83 -26.36
N ALA A 189 -7.45 -17.60 -25.04
CA ALA A 189 -6.21 -17.66 -24.26
C ALA A 189 -5.64 -19.08 -24.16
N GLU A 190 -6.48 -20.12 -24.26
CA GLU A 190 -6.04 -21.51 -24.28
C GLU A 190 -5.27 -21.90 -25.56
N ALA A 191 -5.45 -21.12 -26.63
CA ALA A 191 -4.82 -21.35 -27.93
C ALA A 191 -3.52 -20.54 -28.13
N LEU A 192 -3.12 -19.76 -27.13
CA LEU A 192 -1.88 -18.99 -27.16
C LEU A 192 -0.65 -19.91 -27.11
N LEU A 193 0.46 -19.42 -27.65
CA LEU A 193 1.70 -20.19 -27.80
C LEU A 193 2.48 -20.28 -26.48
N GLY A 194 2.29 -19.32 -25.58
CA GLY A 194 3.11 -19.13 -24.37
C GLY A 194 4.24 -18.13 -24.62
N LEU A 195 5.24 -18.08 -23.73
CA LEU A 195 6.47 -17.26 -23.88
C LEU A 195 6.20 -15.80 -24.29
N GLY A 196 5.24 -15.16 -23.62
CA GLY A 196 4.88 -13.76 -23.85
C GLY A 196 3.68 -13.53 -24.79
N ASP A 197 3.22 -14.54 -25.53
CA ASP A 197 1.99 -14.44 -26.33
C ASP A 197 0.78 -14.24 -25.41
N MET A 198 -0.01 -13.20 -25.67
CA MET A 198 -1.10 -12.76 -24.79
C MET A 198 -2.29 -12.17 -25.56
N LEU A 199 -3.44 -12.17 -24.90
CA LEU A 199 -4.64 -11.43 -25.28
C LEU A 199 -4.84 -10.27 -24.32
N PHE A 200 -5.14 -9.09 -24.87
CA PHE A 200 -5.41 -7.87 -24.11
C PHE A 200 -6.81 -7.34 -24.42
N THR A 201 -7.63 -7.23 -23.39
CA THR A 201 -8.94 -6.57 -23.47
C THR A 201 -8.80 -5.13 -23.02
N GLN A 202 -9.06 -4.22 -23.94
CA GLN A 202 -9.10 -2.78 -23.66
C GLN A 202 -10.47 -2.39 -23.08
N PRO A 203 -10.54 -1.48 -22.09
CA PRO A 203 -11.81 -0.95 -21.61
C PRO A 203 -12.62 -0.33 -22.76
N GLY A 204 -13.84 -0.83 -22.98
CA GLY A 204 -14.75 -0.34 -24.03
C GLY A 204 -14.43 -0.81 -25.45
N GLY A 205 -13.48 -1.73 -25.63
CA GLY A 205 -13.19 -2.34 -26.93
C GLY A 205 -14.18 -3.44 -27.33
N GLU A 206 -14.16 -3.82 -28.61
CA GLU A 206 -15.06 -4.84 -29.19
C GLU A 206 -14.61 -6.29 -28.92
N GLY A 207 -13.46 -6.50 -28.29
CA GLY A 207 -12.92 -7.82 -27.97
C GLY A 207 -11.43 -7.80 -27.63
N PRO A 208 -10.83 -8.97 -27.31
CA PRO A 208 -9.41 -9.08 -26.99
C PRO A 208 -8.53 -8.92 -28.23
N ILE A 209 -7.45 -8.16 -28.09
CA ILE A 209 -6.42 -7.97 -29.11
C ILE A 209 -5.22 -8.87 -28.77
N ARG A 210 -4.73 -9.63 -29.75
CA ARG A 210 -3.53 -10.47 -29.55
C ARG A 210 -2.26 -9.63 -29.63
N LEU A 211 -1.39 -9.78 -28.65
CA LEU A 211 -0.13 -9.07 -28.50
C LEU A 211 1.01 -10.04 -28.16
N GLN A 212 2.24 -9.65 -28.48
CA GLN A 212 3.44 -10.36 -28.05
C GLN A 212 4.15 -9.54 -26.97
N GLY A 213 4.31 -10.12 -25.79
CA GLY A 213 4.99 -9.52 -24.65
C GLY A 213 6.48 -9.35 -24.91
N CYS A 214 7.03 -8.23 -24.46
CA CYS A 214 8.47 -8.00 -24.49
C CYS A 214 9.14 -8.89 -23.43
N LEU A 215 10.20 -9.58 -23.84
CA LEU A 215 11.06 -10.33 -22.94
C LEU A 215 11.96 -9.37 -22.15
N ILE A 216 12.02 -9.57 -20.84
CA ILE A 216 13.02 -8.99 -19.96
C ILE A 216 13.57 -10.10 -19.08
N THR A 217 14.89 -10.23 -19.02
CA THR A 217 15.57 -11.23 -18.20
C THR A 217 15.75 -10.73 -16.77
N THR A 218 15.91 -11.65 -15.82
CA THR A 218 16.20 -11.31 -14.42
C THR A 218 17.44 -10.42 -14.31
N SER A 219 18.50 -10.71 -15.09
CA SER A 219 19.73 -9.91 -15.09
C SER A 219 19.52 -8.47 -15.57
N GLU A 220 18.55 -8.22 -16.44
CA GLU A 220 18.20 -6.87 -16.88
C GLU A 220 17.39 -6.14 -15.82
N VAL A 221 16.47 -6.84 -15.14
CA VAL A 221 15.72 -6.29 -14.00
C VAL A 221 16.67 -5.86 -12.89
N GLU A 222 17.61 -6.74 -12.50
CA GLU A 222 18.60 -6.45 -11.45
C GLU A 222 19.43 -5.20 -11.78
N LYS A 223 19.91 -5.06 -13.03
CA LYS A 223 20.65 -3.87 -13.47
C LYS A 223 19.84 -2.58 -13.34
N VAL A 224 18.56 -2.63 -13.68
CA VAL A 224 17.67 -1.46 -13.57
C VAL A 224 17.43 -1.12 -12.09
N VAL A 225 17.15 -2.13 -11.27
CA VAL A 225 16.97 -1.98 -9.82
C VAL A 225 18.21 -1.36 -9.17
N ASP A 226 19.40 -1.89 -9.46
CA ASP A 226 20.66 -1.41 -8.89
C ASP A 226 20.93 0.04 -9.30
N TRP A 227 20.64 0.38 -10.56
CA TRP A 227 20.72 1.75 -11.04
C TRP A 227 19.76 2.67 -10.29
N CYS A 228 18.51 2.27 -10.05
CA CYS A 228 17.56 3.05 -9.26
C CYS A 228 18.02 3.23 -7.81
N LYS A 229 18.54 2.19 -7.16
CA LYS A 229 19.06 2.23 -5.78
C LYS A 229 20.25 3.16 -5.64
N ALA A 230 21.13 3.20 -6.64
CA ALA A 230 22.31 4.05 -6.62
C ALA A 230 21.98 5.56 -6.68
N GLN A 231 20.76 5.94 -7.09
CA GLN A 231 20.37 7.34 -7.22
C GLN A 231 19.92 7.98 -5.91
N ARG A 232 19.15 7.24 -5.11
CA ARG A 232 18.55 7.72 -3.87
C ARG A 232 18.25 6.54 -2.96
N GLY A 233 18.46 6.73 -1.66
CA GLY A 233 18.00 5.78 -0.64
C GLY A 233 16.48 5.66 -0.62
N VAL A 234 15.97 4.50 -0.22
CA VAL A 234 14.54 4.31 -0.01
C VAL A 234 14.09 5.02 1.27
N GLU A 235 12.97 5.71 1.19
CA GLU A 235 12.27 6.31 2.31
C GLU A 235 10.92 5.61 2.43
N TYR A 236 10.87 4.60 3.30
CA TYR A 236 9.63 3.91 3.61
C TYR A 236 8.71 4.81 4.44
N MET A 237 7.41 4.66 4.22
CA MET A 237 6.40 5.27 5.06
C MET A 237 6.45 4.68 6.47
N ASP A 238 6.31 5.54 7.47
CA ASP A 238 6.20 5.13 8.87
C ASP A 238 4.76 4.70 9.14
N VAL A 239 4.42 3.51 8.66
CA VAL A 239 3.10 2.89 8.82
C VAL A 239 3.30 1.52 9.44
N ASP A 240 2.68 1.31 10.60
CA ASP A 240 2.67 0.03 11.28
C ASP A 240 1.60 -0.86 10.64
N LEU A 241 2.01 -1.69 9.68
CA LEU A 241 1.15 -2.71 9.06
C LEU A 241 1.16 -4.02 9.84
N SER A 242 1.69 -4.03 11.08
CA SER A 242 1.58 -5.23 11.92
C SER A 242 0.13 -5.43 12.35
N VAL A 243 -0.39 -6.60 12.02
CA VAL A 243 -1.73 -7.00 12.45
C VAL A 243 -1.62 -7.35 13.93
N ALA A 244 -2.37 -6.66 14.80
CA ALA A 244 -2.50 -7.08 16.18
C ALA A 244 -3.01 -8.52 16.17
N GLU A 245 -2.29 -9.43 16.83
CA GLU A 245 -2.80 -10.78 17.05
C GLU A 245 -4.05 -10.66 17.93
N GLU A 246 -5.23 -10.65 17.30
CA GLU A 246 -6.46 -11.02 18.00
C GLU A 246 -6.26 -12.45 18.48
N GLY A 247 -6.16 -12.60 19.80
CA GLY A 247 -5.61 -13.78 20.44
C GLY A 247 -6.35 -15.08 20.13
N GLU A 248 -5.59 -16.04 19.60
CA GLU A 248 -5.68 -17.42 20.06
C GLU A 248 -4.47 -17.64 20.97
N GLY A 249 -4.71 -17.61 22.28
CA GLY A 249 -3.69 -17.86 23.28
C GLY A 249 -3.23 -19.31 23.24
N GLU A 250 -2.05 -19.54 22.67
CA GLU A 250 -1.12 -20.54 23.21
C GLU A 250 0.16 -19.81 23.67
N PRO A 251 0.60 -20.04 24.92
CA PRO A 251 1.66 -19.24 25.53
C PRO A 251 3.00 -19.67 24.95
N SER A 252 3.51 -18.92 23.97
CA SER A 252 4.93 -18.95 23.67
C SER A 252 5.64 -18.12 24.74
N GLY A 253 6.50 -18.80 25.51
CA GLY A 253 7.16 -18.24 26.69
C GLY A 253 7.99 -17.00 26.35
N VAL A 254 7.46 -15.84 26.71
CA VAL A 254 8.23 -14.61 26.90
C VAL A 254 8.51 -14.52 28.39
N ASP A 255 9.78 -14.28 28.73
CA ASP A 255 10.24 -14.11 30.10
C ASP A 255 9.46 -12.96 30.76
N PRO A 256 8.64 -13.20 31.80
CA PRO A 256 7.79 -12.19 32.42
C PRO A 256 8.56 -10.97 32.91
N SER A 257 9.86 -11.14 33.20
CA SER A 257 10.74 -10.07 33.65
C SER A 257 10.93 -8.96 32.61
N ALA A 258 11.01 -9.29 31.33
CA ALA A 258 11.27 -8.32 30.27
C ALA A 258 10.04 -7.46 29.92
N GLU A 259 8.85 -7.98 30.18
CA GLU A 259 7.60 -7.25 29.99
C GLU A 259 7.32 -6.30 31.16
N ASP A 260 7.64 -6.75 32.39
CA ASP A 260 7.59 -5.93 33.61
C ASP A 260 8.57 -4.76 33.58
N ASP A 261 9.79 -4.96 33.08
CA ASP A 261 10.80 -3.90 32.99
C ASP A 261 10.38 -2.79 32.00
N LEU A 262 9.81 -3.19 30.86
CA LEU A 262 9.33 -2.24 29.85
C LEU A 262 8.09 -1.47 30.31
N TYR A 263 7.24 -2.09 31.14
CA TYR A 263 6.10 -1.43 31.74
C TYR A 263 6.50 -0.33 32.72
N ARG A 264 7.45 -0.61 33.61
CA ARG A 264 7.96 0.39 34.57
C ARG A 264 8.56 1.59 33.85
N GLU A 265 9.38 1.35 32.84
CA GLU A 265 9.98 2.42 32.04
C GLU A 265 8.92 3.26 31.32
N ALA A 266 7.85 2.63 30.84
CA ALA A 266 6.72 3.34 30.22
C ALA A 266 5.96 4.23 31.20
N VAL A 267 5.73 3.76 32.44
CA VAL A 267 5.07 4.55 33.49
C VAL A 267 5.92 5.78 33.82
N ASP A 268 7.22 5.61 34.01
CA ASP A 268 8.13 6.71 34.32
C ASP A 268 8.11 7.78 33.21
N ILE A 269 8.14 7.37 31.93
CA ILE A 269 8.09 8.29 30.79
C ILE A 269 6.79 9.10 30.77
N VAL A 270 5.64 8.46 31.03
CA VAL A 270 4.33 9.13 31.03
C VAL A 270 4.25 10.14 32.17
N MET A 271 4.74 9.79 33.36
CA MET A 271 4.75 10.66 34.54
C MET A 271 5.74 11.82 34.41
N GLU A 272 6.89 11.60 33.76
CA GLU A 272 7.87 12.66 33.47
C GLU A 272 7.36 13.67 32.43
N ALA A 273 6.71 13.18 31.37
CA ALA A 273 6.27 13.99 30.25
C ALA A 273 4.92 14.68 30.47
N ASP A 274 4.20 14.34 31.55
CA ASP A 274 2.84 14.78 31.85
C ASP A 274 1.87 14.58 30.67
N ALA A 275 2.07 13.51 29.90
CA ALA A 275 1.30 13.22 28.71
C ALA A 275 1.26 11.71 28.44
N ALA A 276 0.06 11.12 28.42
CA ALA A 276 -0.12 9.70 28.12
C ALA A 276 -0.60 9.50 26.67
N SER A 277 0.34 9.38 25.71
CA SER A 277 0.02 9.11 24.30
C SER A 277 0.85 7.97 23.71
N THR A 278 0.26 7.24 22.76
CA THR A 278 0.93 6.15 22.04
C THR A 278 2.20 6.66 21.35
N SER A 279 2.11 7.81 20.69
CA SER A 279 3.24 8.48 20.03
C SER A 279 4.40 8.82 20.97
N LEU A 280 4.12 9.17 22.23
CA LEU A 280 5.17 9.45 23.21
C LEU A 280 5.96 8.19 23.54
N LEU A 281 5.24 7.10 23.86
CA LEU A 281 5.85 5.82 24.22
C LEU A 281 6.58 5.19 23.04
N GLN A 282 6.01 5.27 21.83
CA GLN A 282 6.69 4.80 20.61
C GLN A 282 8.04 5.49 20.42
N ARG A 283 8.12 6.82 20.59
CA ARG A 283 9.36 7.58 20.42
C ARG A 283 10.38 7.32 21.53
N ARG A 284 9.94 7.21 22.78
CA ARG A 284 10.84 7.07 23.93
C ARG A 284 11.35 5.64 24.13
N LEU A 285 10.48 4.64 23.96
CA LEU A 285 10.81 3.22 24.13
C LEU A 285 11.21 2.52 22.83
N LYS A 286 11.10 3.20 21.68
CA LYS A 286 11.36 2.63 20.35
C LYS A 286 10.54 1.36 20.09
N ILE A 287 9.27 1.38 20.51
CA ILE A 287 8.31 0.28 20.36
C ILE A 287 7.23 0.62 19.31
N GLY A 288 6.62 -0.40 18.72
CA GLY A 288 5.50 -0.25 17.78
C GLY A 288 4.21 0.26 18.43
N TYR A 289 3.26 0.72 17.63
CA TYR A 289 2.01 1.34 18.11
C TYR A 289 1.22 0.37 18.99
N GLY A 290 1.06 -0.89 18.56
CA GLY A 290 0.31 -1.90 19.32
C GLY A 290 0.92 -2.24 20.68
N ARG A 291 2.24 -2.11 20.84
CA ARG A 291 2.90 -2.28 22.14
C ARG A 291 2.71 -1.05 23.02
N ALA A 292 2.84 0.14 22.46
CA ALA A 292 2.56 1.40 23.16
C ALA A 292 1.09 1.51 23.62
N ALA A 293 0.14 1.08 22.79
CA ALA A 293 -1.28 1.06 23.13
C ALA A 293 -1.57 0.10 24.30
N ARG A 294 -1.02 -1.13 24.26
CA ARG A 294 -1.16 -2.10 25.36
C ARG A 294 -0.62 -1.58 26.69
N LEU A 295 0.53 -0.90 26.68
CA LEU A 295 1.09 -0.29 27.89
C LEU A 295 0.18 0.79 28.47
N LEU A 296 -0.43 1.63 27.61
CA LEU A 296 -1.40 2.64 28.05
C LEU A 296 -2.70 2.01 28.57
N ASP A 297 -3.19 0.94 27.94
CA ASP A 297 -4.38 0.23 28.40
C ASP A 297 -4.12 -0.46 29.75
N LEU A 298 -2.90 -0.94 29.99
CA LEU A 298 -2.51 -1.48 31.29
C LEU A 298 -2.44 -0.39 32.36
N MET A 299 -1.87 0.78 32.04
CA MET A 299 -1.90 1.97 32.92
C MET A 299 -3.32 2.45 33.23
N GLU A 300 -4.24 2.36 32.26
CA GLU A 300 -5.66 2.70 32.47
C GLU A 300 -6.33 1.70 33.42
N ARG A 301 -6.09 0.40 33.24
CA ARG A 301 -6.61 -0.65 34.13
C ARG A 301 -6.10 -0.52 35.56
N GLU A 302 -4.86 -0.06 35.73
CA GLU A 302 -4.26 0.22 37.04
C GLU A 302 -4.70 1.59 37.62
N GLY A 303 -5.49 2.37 36.88
CA GLY A 303 -6.00 3.65 37.33
C GLY A 303 -4.96 4.78 37.33
N LEU A 304 -3.84 4.61 36.62
CA LEU A 304 -2.80 5.63 36.47
C LEU A 304 -3.23 6.72 35.49
N ILE A 305 -3.96 6.35 34.45
CA ILE A 305 -4.44 7.25 33.40
C ILE A 305 -5.93 7.04 33.10
N GLY A 306 -6.59 8.07 32.58
CA GLY A 306 -7.99 8.07 32.19
C GLY A 306 -8.24 7.43 30.82
N PRO A 307 -9.51 7.35 30.41
CA PRO A 307 -9.90 6.68 29.18
C PRO A 307 -9.38 7.37 27.91
N PRO A 308 -9.37 6.68 26.75
CA PRO A 308 -8.93 7.23 25.47
C PRO A 308 -9.65 8.55 25.11
N ARG A 309 -8.89 9.57 24.71
CA ARG A 309 -9.41 10.90 24.29
C ARG A 309 -9.17 11.17 22.80
N GLY A 310 -9.40 10.18 21.95
CA GLY A 310 -9.17 10.28 20.50
C GLY A 310 -7.70 10.61 20.20
N SER A 311 -7.44 11.71 19.48
CA SER A 311 -6.09 12.15 19.12
C SER A 311 -5.35 12.91 20.22
N LYS A 312 -5.98 13.18 21.37
CA LYS A 312 -5.35 13.89 22.51
C LYS A 312 -4.74 12.90 23.50
N PRO A 313 -3.66 13.29 24.22
CA PRO A 313 -3.11 12.51 25.31
C PRO A 313 -4.20 12.17 26.36
N ARG A 314 -4.13 10.96 26.93
CA ARG A 314 -4.98 10.55 28.04
C ARG A 314 -4.62 11.36 29.28
N GLU A 315 -5.62 11.61 30.12
CA GLU A 315 -5.46 12.36 31.37
C GLU A 315 -4.75 11.51 32.40
N ILE A 316 -3.77 12.05 33.13
CA ILE A 316 -3.08 11.33 34.20
C ILE A 316 -3.89 11.50 35.48
N LEU A 317 -4.27 10.40 36.12
CA LEU A 317 -5.19 10.38 37.26
C LEU A 317 -4.48 10.38 38.62
N VAL A 318 -3.17 10.14 38.64
CA VAL A 318 -2.36 10.10 39.85
C VAL A 318 -1.46 11.34 39.91
N GLY A 319 -1.68 12.16 40.93
CA GLY A 319 -0.83 13.33 41.21
C GLY A 319 0.50 12.93 41.85
N ARG A 320 1.53 13.77 41.64
CA ARG A 320 2.87 13.64 42.24
C ARG A 320 2.87 13.51 43.77
#